data_AF-A0AB34BI16-F1
#
_entry.id   AF-A0AB34BI16-F1
#
_cell.length_a   1.000
_cell.length_b   1.000
_cell.length_c   1.000
_cell.angle_alpha   90.00
_cell.angle_beta   90.00
_cell.angle_gamma   90.00
#
_symmetry.space_group_name_H-M   'P 1'
#
loop_
_entity.id
_entity.type
_entity.pdbx_description
1 polymer ?
#
loop_
_entity_poly.entity_id
_entity_poly.type
_entity_poly.pdbx_seq_one_letter_code
_entity_poly.pdbx_strand_id
1 'polypeptide(L)' 'MSQIIGHISQVIGPVVDVYFEGTDAELVLPSIHDALEIKRPNGKILVVEVQQHIGENTVRTVAMDSTDGLQRG' A
#
# COMPACT_ATOMS: atom_id res chain seq x y z
N MET A 1 -16.42 6.74 4.14
CA MET A 1 -15.06 6.48 3.64
C MET A 1 -14.50 5.35 4.50
N SER A 2 -14.48 4.14 3.96
CA SER A 2 -13.89 2.97 4.64
C SER A 2 -12.39 3.19 4.76
N GLN A 3 -11.88 3.26 6.00
CA GLN A 3 -10.44 3.28 6.23
C GLN A 3 -9.96 1.85 6.33
N ILE A 4 -9.39 1.34 5.25
CA ILE A 4 -8.71 0.05 5.22
C ILE A 4 -7.24 0.34 5.54
N ILE A 5 -6.73 -0.28 6.61
CA ILE A 5 -5.36 -0.08 7.08
C ILE A 5 -4.54 -1.29 6.63
N GLY A 6 -3.43 -1.02 5.95
CA GLY A 6 -2.44 -2.03 5.57
C GLY A 6 -1.05 -1.62 6.02
N HIS A 7 -0.09 -2.53 5.87
CA HIS A 7 1.31 -2.31 6.19
C HIS A 7 2.21 -2.58 4.98
N ILE A 8 3.40 -1.97 4.98
CA ILE A 8 4.35 -2.11 3.87
C ILE A 8 5.04 -3.47 4.00
N SER A 9 4.80 -4.37 3.05
CA SER A 9 5.44 -5.68 3.02
C SER A 9 6.80 -5.62 2.31
N GLN A 10 6.88 -4.84 1.22
CA GLN A 10 8.10 -4.70 0.43
C GLN A 10 8.22 -3.34 -0.24
N VAL A 11 9.47 -2.89 -0.44
CA VAL A 11 9.82 -1.70 -1.22
C VAL A 11 10.91 -2.10 -2.22
N ILE A 12 10.66 -1.88 -3.52
CA ILE A 12 11.59 -2.16 -4.63
C ILE A 12 11.62 -0.95 -5.56
N GLY A 13 12.56 -0.03 -5.33
CA GLY A 13 12.60 1.24 -6.06
C GLY A 13 11.25 1.98 -5.92
N PRO A 14 10.57 2.36 -7.01
CA PRO A 14 9.27 3.03 -6.94
C PRO A 14 8.09 2.10 -6.63
N VAL A 15 8.30 0.78 -6.60
CA VAL A 15 7.25 -0.21 -6.35
C VAL A 15 7.15 -0.48 -4.86
N VAL A 16 5.94 -0.38 -4.31
CA VAL A 16 5.64 -0.65 -2.90
C VAL A 16 4.54 -1.70 -2.84
N ASP A 17 4.82 -2.83 -2.21
CA ASP A 17 3.81 -3.86 -1.95
C ASP A 17 3.20 -3.59 -0.57
N VAL A 18 1.87 -3.56 -0.50
CA VAL A 18 1.09 -3.26 0.71
C VAL A 18 0.22 -4.46 1.03
N TYR A 19 0.42 -5.01 2.22
CA TYR A 19 -0.36 -6.11 2.75
C TYR A 19 -1.51 -5.57 3.61
N PHE A 20 -2.68 -6.19 3.50
CA PHE A 20 -3.85 -5.86 4.29
C PHE A 20 -4.24 -7.01 5.20
N GLU A 21 -4.41 -6.71 6.49
CA GLU A 21 -4.89 -7.68 7.48
C GLU A 21 -6.41 -7.82 7.40
N GLY A 22 -6.91 -9.06 7.35
CA GLY A 22 -8.33 -9.38 7.39
C GLY A 22 -8.59 -10.86 7.14
N THR A 23 -9.78 -11.34 7.50
CA THR A 23 -10.24 -12.68 7.14
C THR A 23 -10.82 -12.65 5.72
N ASP A 24 -10.60 -13.71 4.93
CA ASP A 24 -10.96 -13.77 3.49
C ASP A 24 -12.45 -13.46 3.20
N ALA A 25 -13.33 -13.60 4.18
CA ALA A 25 -14.77 -13.31 4.03
C ALA A 25 -15.14 -11.82 4.14
N GLU A 26 -14.29 -10.98 4.74
CA GLU A 26 -14.55 -9.54 4.97
C GLU A 26 -13.46 -8.64 4.37
N LEU A 27 -12.36 -9.20 3.88
CA LEU A 27 -11.28 -8.42 3.30
C LEU A 27 -11.63 -7.94 1.89
N VAL A 28 -12.02 -6.67 1.81
CA VAL A 28 -12.09 -5.95 0.53
C VAL A 28 -10.74 -5.30 0.28
N LEU A 29 -9.97 -5.85 -0.66
CA LEU A 29 -8.75 -5.20 -1.12
C LEU A 29 -9.08 -3.94 -1.94
N PRO A 30 -8.26 -2.89 -1.87
CA PRO A 30 -8.37 -1.74 -2.76
C PRO A 30 -8.35 -2.17 -4.23
N SER A 31 -9.13 -1.51 -5.07
CA SER A 31 -9.22 -1.81 -6.50
C SER A 31 -7.94 -1.37 -7.22
N ILE A 32 -7.71 -1.93 -8.40
CA ILE A 32 -6.68 -1.40 -9.30
C ILE A 32 -7.05 0.04 -9.66
N HIS A 33 -6.04 0.92 -9.69
CA HIS A 33 -6.15 2.38 -9.83
C HIS A 33 -6.67 3.15 -8.60
N ASP A 34 -6.92 2.47 -7.47
CA ASP A 34 -7.17 3.17 -6.22
C ASP A 34 -5.86 3.78 -5.68
N ALA A 35 -5.99 4.98 -5.11
CA ALA A 35 -4.90 5.65 -4.41
C ALA A 35 -4.87 5.26 -2.93
N LEU A 36 -3.68 4.98 -2.42
CA LEU A 36 -3.40 4.77 -1.01
C LEU A 36 -2.47 5.87 -0.48
N GLU A 37 -2.67 6.26 0.76
CA GLU A 37 -1.84 7.25 1.45
C GLU A 37 -0.94 6.57 2.49
N ILE A 38 0.37 6.73 2.32
CA ILE A 38 1.37 6.27 3.28
C ILE A 38 1.85 7.49 4.09
N LYS A 39 1.57 7.48 5.39
CA LYS A 39 2.06 8.51 6.31
C LYS A 39 3.52 8.22 6.68
N ARG A 40 4.43 9.13 6.32
CA ARG A 40 5.84 9.04 6.69
C ARG A 40 6.09 9.56 8.11
N PRO A 41 7.16 9.11 8.79
CA PRO A 41 7.53 9.61 10.12
C PRO A 41 7.74 11.13 10.20
N ASN A 42 8.13 11.76 9.09
CA ASN A 42 8.32 13.21 8.99
C ASN A 42 7.02 14.01 8.79
N GLY A 43 5.85 13.35 8.86
CA GLY A 43 4.54 13.97 8.67
C GLY A 43 4.13 14.20 7.22
N LYS A 44 4.99 13.88 6.23
CA LYS A 44 4.62 13.93 4.81
C LYS A 44 3.77 12.71 4.44
N ILE A 45 2.90 12.90 3.45
CA ILE A 45 2.10 11.84 2.85
C ILE A 45 2.75 11.45 1.53
N LEU A 46 2.99 10.16 1.33
CA LEU A 46 3.29 9.60 0.02
C LEU A 46 2.00 8.99 -0.55
N VAL A 47 1.64 9.39 -1.76
CA VAL A 47 0.56 8.74 -2.51
C VAL A 47 1.14 7.60 -3.34
N VAL A 48 0.51 6.44 -3.25
CA VAL A 48 0.81 5.28 -4.10
C VAL A 48 -0.47 4.82 -4.79
N GLU A 49 -0.38 4.36 -6.03
CA GLU A 49 -1.54 3.85 -6.78
C GLU A 49 -1.44 2.34 -6.95
N VAL A 50 -2.53 1.62 -6.70
CA VAL A 50 -2.62 0.17 -6.90
C VAL A 50 -2.54 -0.17 -8.38
N GLN A 51 -1.57 -0.99 -8.76
CA GLN A 51 -1.41 -1.46 -10.14
C GLN A 51 -1.83 -2.93 -10.32
N GLN A 52 -1.71 -3.75 -9.27
CA GLN A 52 -1.98 -5.18 -9.38
C GLN A 52 -2.31 -5.79 -8.01
N HIS A 53 -3.18 -6.79 -7.99
CA HIS A 53 -3.31 -7.72 -6.87
C HIS A 53 -2.33 -8.87 -7.06
N ILE A 54 -1.45 -9.11 -6.08
CA ILE A 54 -0.38 -10.12 -6.19
C ILE A 54 -0.65 -11.38 -5.38
N GLY A 55 -1.82 -11.47 -4.73
CA GLY A 55 -2.21 -12.58 -3.86
C GLY A 55 -1.85 -12.33 -2.41
N GLU A 56 -2.19 -13.28 -1.53
CA GLU A 56 -1.89 -13.22 -0.08
C GLU A 56 -2.26 -11.87 0.55
N ASN A 57 -3.46 -11.37 0.23
CA ASN A 57 -3.98 -10.10 0.76
C ASN A 57 -3.07 -8.89 0.49
N THR A 58 -2.24 -8.97 -0.56
CA THR A 58 -1.25 -7.97 -0.92
C THR A 58 -1.57 -7.34 -2.27
N VAL A 59 -1.42 -6.03 -2.33
CA VAL A 59 -1.49 -5.26 -3.58
C VAL A 59 -0.13 -4.65 -3.89
N ARG A 60 0.21 -4.64 -5.18
CA ARG A 60 1.38 -3.95 -5.71
C ARG A 60 1.00 -2.55 -6.12
N THR A 61 1.72 -1.57 -5.60
CA THR A 61 1.49 -0.16 -5.87
C THR A 61 2.72 0.49 -6.51
N VAL A 62 2.50 1.62 -7.18
CA VAL A 62 3.56 2.48 -7.69
C VAL A 62 3.48 3.82 -6.97
N ALA A 63 4.62 4.26 -6.44
CA ALA A 63 4.74 5.52 -5.73
C ALA A 63 4.77 6.73 -6.68
N MET A 64 4.02 7.77 -6.35
CA MET A 64 3.97 9.02 -7.11
C MET A 64 5.11 10.00 -6.74
N ASP A 65 5.91 9.64 -5.74
CA ASP A 65 7.08 10.39 -5.27
C ASP A 65 8.14 9.39 -4.72
N SER A 66 9.33 9.87 -4.36
CA SER A 66 10.43 9.04 -3.87
C SER A 66 10.03 8.14 -2.70
N THR A 67 10.37 6.86 -2.75
CA THR A 67 10.17 5.87 -1.68
C THR A 67 11.28 5.89 -0.62
N ASP A 68 12.17 6.88 -0.66
CA ASP A 68 13.27 6.99 0.28
C ASP A 68 12.78 7.11 1.72
N GLY A 69 13.39 6.33 2.59
CA GLY A 69 13.08 6.30 4.02
C GLY A 69 11.80 5.55 4.38
N LEU A 70 11.11 4.91 3.43
CA LEU A 70 10.08 3.93 3.76
C LEU A 70 10.70 2.71 4.45
N GLN A 71 10.01 2.21 5.47
CA GLN A 71 10.38 1.02 6.22
C GLN A 71 9.27 -0.01 6.09
N ARG A 72 9.65 -1.29 6.19
CA ARG A 72 8.70 -2.40 6.23
C ARG A 72 8.10 -2.49 7.64
N GLY A 73 6.87 -2.99 7.72
CA GLY A 73 6.11 -3.12 8.96
C GLY A 73 4.89 -2.22 9.02
#